data_AF-A0A1V5NWA3-F1
#
_entry.id   AF-A0A1V5NWA3-F1
#
_cell.length_a   1.000
_cell.length_b   1.000
_cell.length_c   1.000
_cell.angle_alpha   90.00
_cell.angle_beta   90.00
_cell.angle_gamma   90.00
#
_symmetry.space_group_name_H-M   'P 1'
#
loop_
_entity.id
_entity.type
_entity.pdbx_description
1 polymer ?
#
loop_
_entity_poly.entity_id
_entity_poly.type
_entity_poly.pdbx_seq_one_letter_code
_entity_poly.pdbx_strand_id
1 'polypeptide(L)' 'MAKPQLQIYWEQHRRISDANETFLELVKGGMTRAELEKNIAKRPELWSRFSNWLDKLP' A
#
# COMPACT_ATOMS: atom_id res chain seq x y z
N MET A 1 22.12 -7.40 -18.69
CA MET A 1 22.70 -7.87 -17.41
C MET A 1 21.58 -7.90 -16.37
N ALA A 2 21.43 -8.99 -15.61
CA ALA A 2 20.42 -9.06 -14.55
C ALA A 2 20.81 -8.11 -13.40
N LYS A 3 19.84 -7.40 -12.82
CA LYS A 3 20.09 -6.54 -11.66
C LYS A 3 20.58 -7.40 -10.47
N PRO A 4 21.54 -6.92 -9.68
CA PRO A 4 21.96 -7.60 -8.46
C PRO A 4 20.76 -7.86 -7.53
N GLN A 5 20.71 -9.02 -6.86
CA GLN A 5 19.59 -9.36 -5.97
C GLN A 5 19.39 -8.31 -4.87
N LEU A 6 20.49 -7.71 -4.40
CA LEU A 6 20.47 -6.62 -3.43
C LEU A 6 19.74 -5.37 -3.97
N GLN A 7 19.94 -5.01 -5.23
CA GLN A 7 19.26 -3.87 -5.84
C GLN A 7 17.76 -4.14 -5.97
N ILE A 8 17.37 -5.35 -6.37
CA ILE A 8 15.96 -5.78 -6.44
C ILE A 8 15.32 -5.67 -5.05
N TYR A 9 16.01 -6.16 -4.01
CA TYR A 9 15.55 -6.06 -2.62
C TYR A 9 15.27 -4.61 -2.20
N TRP A 10 16.22 -3.69 -2.38
CA TRP A 10 16.04 -2.29 -2.01
C TRP A 10 14.94 -1.59 -2.84
N GLU A 11 14.83 -1.93 -4.13
CA GLU A 11 13.75 -1.40 -4.99
C GLU A 11 12.37 -1.84 -4.48
N GLN A 12 12.20 -3.11 -4.08
CA GLN A 12 10.93 -3.58 -3.50
C GLN A 12 10.68 -2.99 -2.12
N HIS A 13 11.71 -2.91 -1.29
CA HIS A 13 11.60 -2.33 0.05
C HIS A 13 11.14 -0.86 -0.02
N ARG A 14 11.70 -0.07 -0.95
CA ARG A 14 11.30 1.31 -1.17
C ARG A 14 9.83 1.43 -1.58
N ARG A 15 9.40 0.64 -2.57
CA ARG A 15 7.98 0.60 -3.00
C ARG A 15 7.03 0.27 -1.86
N ILE A 16 7.41 -0.67 -1.01
CA ILE A 16 6.63 -1.07 0.18
C ILE A 16 6.56 0.06 1.20
N SER A 17 7.68 0.78 1.41
CA SER A 17 7.76 1.95 2.31
C SER A 17 6.88 3.09 1.81
N ASP A 18 7.02 3.47 0.54
CA ASP A 18 6.27 4.58 -0.07
C ASP A 18 4.75 4.31 -0.01
N ALA A 19 4.33 3.05 -0.23
CA ALA A 19 2.94 2.65 -0.12
C ALA A 19 2.41 2.73 1.33
N ASN A 20 3.24 2.37 2.32
CA ASN A 20 2.88 2.47 3.73
C ASN A 20 2.69 3.93 4.16
N GLU A 21 3.63 4.80 3.78
CA GLU A 21 3.56 6.24 4.08
C GLU A 21 2.31 6.85 3.46
N THR A 22 2.07 6.59 2.17
CA THR A 22 0.87 7.07 1.47
C THR A 22 -0.41 6.58 2.17
N PHE A 23 -0.48 5.31 2.55
CA PHE A 23 -1.64 4.77 3.26
C PHE A 23 -1.88 5.50 4.59
N LEU A 24 -0.83 5.70 5.40
CA LEU A 24 -0.94 6.40 6.67
C LEU A 24 -1.38 7.86 6.51
N GLU A 25 -0.89 8.55 5.48
CA GLU A 25 -1.33 9.91 5.15
C GLU A 25 -2.81 9.96 4.78
N LEU A 26 -3.29 9.01 3.97
CA LEU A 26 -4.71 8.90 3.62
C LEU A 26 -5.57 8.61 4.85
N VAL A 27 -5.17 7.66 5.69
CA VAL A 27 -5.88 7.35 6.95
C VAL A 27 -5.92 8.56 7.87
N LYS A 28 -4.81 9.28 8.02
CA LYS A 28 -4.76 10.55 8.78
C LYS A 28 -5.66 11.62 8.17
N GLY A 29 -5.81 11.64 6.85
CA GLY A 29 -6.72 12.50 6.10
C GLY A 29 -8.20 12.11 6.20
N GLY A 30 -8.54 11.02 6.90
CA GLY A 30 -9.92 10.57 7.07
C GLY A 30 -10.38 9.52 6.06
N MET A 31 -9.46 8.75 5.48
CA MET A 31 -9.80 7.65 4.57
C MET A 31 -10.79 6.68 5.22
N THR A 32 -11.86 6.40 4.48
CA THR A 32 -12.94 5.50 4.89
C THR A 32 -12.69 4.07 4.42
N ARG A 33 -13.42 3.12 5.02
CA ARG A 33 -13.46 1.73 4.55
C ARG A 33 -13.80 1.65 3.06
N ALA A 34 -14.83 2.36 2.61
CA ALA A 34 -15.31 2.28 1.22
C ALA A 34 -14.27 2.80 0.20
N GLU A 35 -13.47 3.80 0.59
CA GLU A 35 -12.37 4.30 -0.24
C GLU A 35 -11.23 3.28 -0.32
N LEU A 36 -10.95 2.57 0.78
CA LEU A 36 -9.96 1.50 0.76
C LEU A 36 -10.43 0.32 -0.10
N GLU A 37 -11.70 -0.09 -0.03
CA GLU A 37 -12.27 -1.12 -0.92
C GLU A 37 -12.17 -0.71 -2.39
N LYS A 38 -12.49 0.54 -2.72
CA LYS A 38 -12.33 1.08 -4.09
C LYS A 38 -10.87 1.06 -4.55
N ASN A 39 -9.94 1.43 -3.68
CA ASN A 39 -8.52 1.43 -4.01
C ASN A 39 -7.98 0.01 -4.22
N ILE A 40 -8.40 -0.95 -3.39
CA ILE A 40 -8.08 -2.38 -3.56
C ILE A 40 -8.65 -2.91 -4.88
N ALA A 41 -9.91 -2.60 -5.21
CA ALA A 41 -10.51 -3.02 -6.48
C ALA A 41 -9.79 -2.42 -7.69
N LYS A 42 -9.29 -1.18 -7.58
CA LYS A 42 -8.63 -0.46 -8.67
C LYS A 42 -7.17 -0.88 -8.88
N ARG A 43 -6.43 -1.14 -7.80
CA ARG A 43 -5.01 -1.51 -7.80
C ARG A 43 -4.72 -2.54 -6.70
N PRO A 44 -5.16 -3.79 -6.88
CA PRO A 44 -5.03 -4.82 -5.85
C PRO A 44 -3.56 -5.11 -5.50
N GLU A 45 -2.64 -4.97 -6.45
CA GLU A 45 -1.20 -5.18 -6.25
C GLU A 45 -0.56 -4.19 -5.27
N LEU A 46 -1.14 -3.00 -5.13
CA LEU A 46 -0.64 -1.96 -4.25
C LEU A 46 -1.36 -1.96 -2.90
N TRP A 47 -2.69 -2.12 -2.92
CA TRP A 47 -3.53 -1.86 -1.75
C TRP A 47 -4.02 -3.10 -1.01
N SER A 48 -4.01 -4.31 -1.60
CA SER A 48 -4.59 -5.51 -0.95
C SER A 48 -3.93 -5.84 0.39
N ARG A 49 -2.67 -5.46 0.58
CA ARG A 49 -1.93 -5.62 1.84
C ARG A 49 -2.55 -4.87 3.02
N PHE A 50 -3.35 -3.84 2.76
CA PHE A 50 -4.04 -3.05 3.78
C PHE A 50 -5.48 -3.53 3.99
N SER A 51 -5.92 -4.63 3.36
CA SER A 51 -7.27 -5.18 3.52
C SER A 51 -7.66 -5.45 4.98
N ASN A 52 -6.69 -5.75 5.85
CA ASN A 52 -6.90 -5.91 7.29
C ASN A 52 -7.27 -4.60 8.03
N TRP A 53 -7.23 -3.45 7.36
CA TRP A 53 -7.72 -2.17 7.86
C TRP A 53 -9.18 -1.91 7.50
N LEU A 54 -9.80 -2.70 6.62
CA LEU A 54 -11.20 -2.55 6.26
C LEU A 54 -12.15 -2.63 7.46
N ASP A 55 -11.78 -3.40 8.48
CA ASP A 55 -12.56 -3.53 9.72
C ASP A 55 -12.16 -2.52 10.81
N LYS A 56 -11.19 -1.65 10.52
CA LYS A 56 -10.65 -0.64 11.45
C LYS A 56 -10.94 0.79 11.02
N LEU A 57 -11.11 1.01 9.71
CA LEU A 57 -11.47 2.31 9.18
C LEU A 57 -12.95 2.60 9.44
N PRO A 58 -13.30 3.88 9.64
CA PRO A 58 -14.68 4.31 9.78
C PRO A 58 -15.50 4.10 8.49
#